data_AF-A0A7X8FDV8-F1
#
_entry.id   AF-A0A7X8FDV8-F1
#
_cell.length_a   1.000
_cell.length_b   1.000
_cell.length_c   1.000
_cell.angle_alpha   90.00
_cell.angle_beta   90.00
_cell.angle_gamma   90.00
#
_symmetry.space_group_name_H-M   'P 1'
#
loop_
_entity.id
_entity.type
_entity.pdbx_description
1 polymer ?
#
loop_
_entity_poly.entity_id
_entity_poly.type
_entity_poly.pdbx_seq_one_letter_code
_entity_poly.pdbx_strand_id
1 'polypeptide(L)'
;MRSNPETEPMQKGWRYEFAGILLVAVALLSIVSLYLAPPNELTPSTTGILGNILARSLTLLAGDGRYLMAVFFGVWGLIMILQRRWLGLSRKLYGFLALFLCVLTFLHMQLPLISVNFWEVALQGIGGGLIGAILTWFLVGVFGDLGSYIVLGSILILSILCITNQSLVTIVRKCGGGLVVFWQRFKESAEQFLFVPVEEES
;
A
#
# COMPACT_ATOMS: atom_id res chain seq x y z
N MET A 1 -41.31 6.05 -27.67
CA MET A 1 -40.06 6.83 -27.51
C MET A 1 -38.89 5.86 -27.55
N ARG A 2 -38.18 5.78 -28.69
CA ARG A 2 -36.95 4.99 -28.80
C ARG A 2 -35.81 5.82 -28.20
N SER A 3 -35.21 5.34 -27.12
CA SER A 3 -33.99 5.93 -26.56
C SER A 3 -32.88 5.86 -27.61
N ASN A 4 -32.25 7.00 -27.89
CA ASN A 4 -31.14 7.08 -28.85
C ASN A 4 -29.91 6.36 -28.25
N PRO A 5 -29.36 5.32 -28.90
CA PRO A 5 -28.21 4.57 -28.37
C PRO A 5 -26.88 5.37 -28.37
N GLU A 6 -26.84 6.56 -28.98
CA GLU A 6 -25.62 7.36 -29.09
C GLU A 6 -25.28 8.18 -27.83
N THR A 7 -26.21 8.38 -26.88
CA THR A 7 -25.97 9.21 -25.69
C THR A 7 -25.54 8.45 -24.43
N GLU A 8 -25.63 7.12 -24.42
CA GLU A 8 -25.22 6.29 -23.27
C GLU A 8 -23.71 6.24 -22.96
N PRO A 9 -22.77 6.22 -23.93
CA PRO A 9 -21.34 6.10 -23.60
C PRO A 9 -20.72 7.40 -23.03
N MET A 10 -21.23 8.57 -23.43
CA MET A 10 -20.74 9.87 -22.93
C MET A 10 -21.21 10.18 -21.51
N GLN A 11 -22.41 9.74 -21.10
CA GLN A 11 -22.97 10.03 -19.78
C GLN A 11 -22.38 9.18 -18.63
N LYS A 12 -21.68 8.07 -18.93
CA LYS A 12 -21.02 7.25 -17.89
C LYS A 12 -19.60 7.71 -17.58
N GLY A 13 -18.85 8.22 -18.57
CA GLY A 13 -17.44 8.61 -18.41
C GLY A 13 -17.20 9.74 -17.41
N TRP A 14 -18.00 10.82 -17.49
CA TRP A 14 -17.83 12.00 -16.62
C TRP A 14 -18.03 11.69 -15.12
N ARG A 15 -18.88 10.73 -14.78
CA ARG A 15 -19.10 10.29 -13.39
C ARG A 15 -17.84 9.65 -12.80
N TYR A 16 -17.08 8.92 -13.61
CA TYR A 16 -15.83 8.27 -13.17
C TYR A 16 -14.67 9.25 -13.07
N GLU A 17 -14.60 10.23 -13.97
CA GLU A 17 -13.64 11.32 -13.87
C GLU A 17 -13.88 12.14 -12.60
N PHE A 18 -15.13 12.54 -12.36
CA PHE A 18 -15.50 13.28 -11.15
C PHE A 18 -15.19 12.49 -9.87
N ALA A 19 -15.58 11.21 -9.82
CA ALA A 19 -15.29 10.34 -8.68
C ALA A 19 -13.77 10.14 -8.48
N GLY A 20 -13.02 9.98 -9.57
CA GLY A 20 -11.57 9.84 -9.53
C GLY A 20 -10.87 11.11 -9.02
N ILE A 21 -11.28 12.29 -9.50
CA ILE A 21 -10.78 13.58 -9.01
C ILE A 21 -11.06 13.75 -7.53
N LEU A 22 -12.29 13.44 -7.09
CA LEU A 22 -12.65 13.49 -5.67
C LEU A 22 -11.79 12.54 -4.83
N LEU A 23 -11.55 11.31 -5.31
CA LEU A 23 -10.74 10.32 -4.60
C LEU A 23 -9.26 10.74 -4.52
N VAL A 24 -8.71 11.34 -5.59
CA VAL A 24 -7.36 11.93 -5.58
C VAL A 24 -7.30 13.10 -4.60
N ALA A 25 -8.30 13.98 -4.58
CA ALA A 25 -8.37 15.09 -3.63
C ALA A 25 -8.40 14.59 -2.17
N VAL A 26 -9.20 13.55 -1.89
CA VAL A 26 -9.23 12.90 -0.56
C VAL A 26 -7.87 12.32 -0.21
N ALA A 27 -7.19 11.64 -1.13
CA ALA A 27 -5.85 11.09 -0.91
C ALA A 27 -4.82 12.18 -0.59
N LEU A 28 -4.79 13.25 -1.38
CA LEU A 28 -3.88 14.39 -1.15
C LEU A 28 -4.17 15.09 0.17
N LEU A 29 -5.43 15.39 0.45
CA LEU A 29 -5.84 15.99 1.72
C LEU A 29 -5.45 15.11 2.91
N SER A 30 -5.60 13.79 2.77
CA SER A 30 -5.19 12.83 3.80
C SER A 30 -3.67 12.84 4.01
N ILE A 31 -2.86 12.83 2.95
CA ILE A 31 -1.39 12.89 3.04
C ILE A 31 -0.95 14.19 3.73
N VAL A 32 -1.47 15.32 3.29
CA VAL A 32 -1.19 16.63 3.88
C VAL A 32 -1.62 16.64 5.35
N SER A 33 -2.81 16.13 5.67
CA SER A 33 -3.29 16.10 7.05
C SER A 33 -2.49 15.18 7.94
N LEU A 34 -2.02 14.04 7.45
CA LEU A 34 -1.18 13.11 8.21
C LEU A 34 0.23 13.68 8.47
N TYR A 35 0.75 14.47 7.54
CA TYR A 35 2.07 15.10 7.67
C TYR A 35 2.05 16.33 8.57
N LEU A 36 1.04 17.20 8.44
CA LEU A 36 0.94 18.45 9.19
C LEU A 36 0.26 18.31 10.56
N ALA A 37 -0.56 17.28 10.75
CA ALA A 37 -1.23 17.00 12.02
C ALA A 37 -1.15 15.49 12.30
N PRO A 38 0.02 15.00 12.77
CA PRO A 38 0.15 13.63 13.20
C PRO A 38 -0.91 13.37 14.29
N PRO A 39 -1.71 12.30 14.19
CA PRO A 39 -2.82 12.04 15.14
C PRO A 39 -2.34 11.78 16.57
N ASN A 40 -1.03 11.67 16.75
CA ASN A 40 -0.34 11.46 18.03
C ASN A 40 0.00 12.81 18.71
N GLU A 41 -0.14 13.93 18.00
CA GLU A 41 0.17 15.27 18.50
C GLU A 41 -1.08 16.17 18.45
N LEU A 42 -1.35 16.86 19.56
CA LEU A 42 -2.46 17.81 19.72
C LEU A 42 -2.18 19.13 18.97
N THR A 43 -1.74 19.07 17.72
CA THR A 43 -1.60 20.26 16.88
C THR A 43 -2.96 20.61 16.25
N PRO A 44 -3.43 21.86 16.34
CA PRO A 44 -4.63 22.27 15.60
C PRO A 44 -4.40 22.07 14.10
N SER A 45 -5.17 21.17 13.49
CA SER A 45 -4.98 20.75 12.12
C SER A 45 -5.26 21.90 11.14
N THR A 46 -4.22 22.41 10.48
CA THR A 46 -4.30 23.41 9.40
C THR A 46 -5.22 22.97 8.25
N THR A 47 -5.44 21.67 8.11
CA THR A 47 -6.30 21.01 7.12
C THR A 47 -7.80 21.04 7.44
N GLY A 48 -8.20 21.59 8.59
CA GLY A 48 -9.60 21.71 9.00
C GLY A 48 -10.24 20.39 9.47
N ILE A 49 -11.53 20.44 9.79
CA ILE A 49 -12.29 19.31 10.39
C ILE A 49 -12.26 18.07 9.50
N LEU A 50 -12.44 18.24 8.18
CA LEU A 50 -12.45 17.13 7.23
C LEU A 50 -11.09 16.42 7.16
N GLY A 51 -9.98 17.16 7.15
CA GLY A 51 -8.64 16.57 7.17
C GLY A 51 -8.40 15.73 8.42
N ASN A 52 -8.81 16.23 9.58
CA ASN A 52 -8.67 15.52 10.85
C ASN A 52 -9.50 14.22 10.87
N ILE A 53 -10.76 14.27 10.42
CA ILE A 53 -11.60 13.08 10.31
C ILE A 53 -10.95 12.05 9.39
N LEU A 54 -10.46 12.45 8.22
CA LEU A 54 -9.78 11.56 7.28
C LEU A 54 -8.52 10.94 7.90
N ALA A 55 -7.63 11.75 8.47
CA ALA A 55 -6.41 11.29 9.12
C ALA A 55 -6.70 10.30 10.25
N ARG A 56 -7.71 10.57 11.09
CA ARG A 56 -8.14 9.68 12.16
C ARG A 56 -8.73 8.39 11.63
N SER A 57 -9.58 8.44 10.61
CA SER A 57 -10.14 7.25 9.97
C SER A 57 -9.06 6.37 9.34
N LEU A 58 -8.10 6.96 8.64
CA LEU A 58 -6.98 6.22 8.03
C LEU A 58 -6.09 5.57 9.09
N THR A 59 -5.81 6.28 10.18
CA THR A 59 -4.99 5.78 11.30
C THR A 59 -5.70 4.66 12.04
N LEU A 60 -7.00 4.78 12.29
CA LEU A 60 -7.77 3.71 12.94
C LEU A 60 -7.83 2.44 12.06
N LEU A 61 -8.03 2.61 10.75
CA LEU A 61 -8.21 1.47 9.84
C LEU A 61 -6.89 0.78 9.48
N ALA A 62 -5.83 1.54 9.18
CA ALA A 62 -4.57 1.03 8.64
C ALA A 62 -3.36 1.23 9.56
N GLY A 63 -3.52 1.93 10.69
CA GLY A 63 -2.46 2.15 11.68
C GLY A 63 -1.23 2.85 11.10
N ASP A 64 -0.07 2.22 11.23
CA ASP A 64 1.20 2.65 10.64
C ASP A 64 1.19 2.55 9.10
N GLY A 65 0.30 1.74 8.54
CA GLY A 65 0.00 1.69 7.12
C GLY A 65 -0.87 2.84 6.58
N ARG A 66 -1.20 3.86 7.40
CA ARG A 66 -2.06 5.00 7.01
C ARG A 66 -1.63 5.71 5.73
N TYR A 67 -0.32 5.95 5.54
CA TYR A 67 0.20 6.58 4.33
C TYR A 67 0.03 5.68 3.10
N LEU A 68 0.24 4.38 3.27
CA LEU A 68 0.03 3.41 2.20
C LEU A 68 -1.44 3.37 1.78
N MET A 69 -2.37 3.49 2.73
CA MET A 69 -3.80 3.55 2.42
C MET A 69 -4.19 4.84 1.68
N ALA A 70 -3.62 5.98 2.07
CA ALA A 70 -3.83 7.23 1.35
C ALA A 70 -3.31 7.15 -0.10
N VAL A 71 -2.10 6.60 -0.29
CA VAL A 71 -1.52 6.37 -1.62
C VAL A 71 -2.38 5.41 -2.44
N PHE A 72 -2.91 4.35 -1.83
CA PHE A 72 -3.81 3.40 -2.49
C PHE A 72 -5.05 4.11 -3.06
N PHE A 73 -5.70 4.99 -2.29
CA PHE A 73 -6.82 5.79 -2.79
C PHE A 73 -6.39 6.74 -3.92
N GLY A 74 -5.23 7.38 -3.81
CA GLY A 74 -4.72 8.26 -4.86
C GLY A 74 -4.47 7.53 -6.18
N VAL A 75 -3.81 6.37 -6.13
CA VAL A 75 -3.56 5.52 -7.31
C VAL A 75 -4.88 5.03 -7.89
N TRP A 76 -5.82 4.58 -7.05
CA TRP A 76 -7.12 4.11 -7.53
C TRP A 76 -7.91 5.24 -8.20
N GLY A 77 -7.90 6.44 -7.62
CA GLY A 77 -8.54 7.62 -8.19
C GLY A 77 -7.93 8.03 -9.52
N LEU A 78 -6.60 8.02 -9.62
CA LEU A 78 -5.89 8.33 -10.86
C LEU A 78 -6.22 7.33 -11.98
N ILE A 79 -6.28 6.03 -11.66
CA ILE A 79 -6.65 5.02 -12.66
C ILE A 79 -8.10 5.22 -13.12
N MET A 80 -9.03 5.61 -12.22
CA MET A 80 -10.42 5.92 -12.61
C MET A 80 -10.50 7.09 -13.59
N ILE A 81 -9.70 8.15 -13.38
CA ILE A 81 -9.61 9.29 -14.30
C ILE A 81 -9.08 8.83 -15.66
N LEU A 82 -7.96 8.10 -15.68
CA LEU A 82 -7.27 7.70 -16.91
C LEU A 82 -8.08 6.70 -17.75
N GLN A 83 -8.77 5.76 -17.11
CA GLN A 83 -9.50 4.70 -17.82
C GLN A 83 -10.95 5.08 -18.13
N ARG A 84 -11.48 6.19 -17.57
CA ARG A 84 -12.86 6.67 -17.73
C ARG A 84 -13.93 5.58 -17.54
N ARG A 85 -13.60 4.56 -16.76
CA ARG A 85 -14.41 3.37 -16.53
C ARG A 85 -14.31 3.00 -15.08
N TRP A 86 -15.42 2.52 -14.51
CA TRP A 86 -15.34 1.78 -13.26
C TRP A 86 -14.41 0.60 -13.48
N LEU A 87 -13.32 0.56 -12.73
CA LEU A 87 -12.50 -0.64 -12.58
C LEU A 87 -13.37 -1.69 -11.88
N GLY A 88 -14.28 -2.34 -12.62
CA GLY A 88 -14.78 -3.64 -12.22
C GLY A 88 -13.55 -4.49 -11.91
N LEU A 89 -13.55 -5.12 -10.74
CA LEU A 89 -12.36 -5.61 -10.04
C LEU A 89 -11.42 -6.37 -10.99
N SER A 90 -10.46 -5.63 -11.55
CA SER A 90 -9.50 -6.19 -12.48
C SER A 90 -8.55 -7.08 -11.68
N ARG A 91 -7.99 -8.11 -12.31
CA ARG A 91 -7.00 -8.99 -11.66
C ARG A 91 -5.86 -8.19 -11.02
N LYS A 92 -5.47 -7.07 -11.64
CA LYS A 92 -4.47 -6.14 -11.12
C LYS A 92 -4.91 -5.44 -9.84
N LEU A 93 -6.15 -4.95 -9.78
CA LEU A 93 -6.68 -4.29 -8.59
C LEU A 93 -6.83 -5.27 -7.42
N TYR A 94 -7.29 -6.50 -7.69
CA TYR A 94 -7.29 -7.57 -6.67
C TYR A 94 -5.89 -7.86 -6.15
N GLY A 95 -4.89 -7.95 -7.04
CA GLY A 95 -3.50 -8.14 -6.64
C GLY A 95 -2.98 -6.98 -5.77
N PHE A 96 -3.24 -5.73 -6.16
CA PHE A 96 -2.86 -4.56 -5.37
C PHE A 96 -3.55 -4.52 -4.01
N LEU A 97 -4.85 -4.81 -3.95
CA LEU A 97 -5.61 -4.85 -2.71
C LEU A 97 -5.11 -5.98 -1.80
N ALA A 98 -4.90 -7.18 -2.33
CA ALA A 98 -4.37 -8.31 -1.58
C ALA A 98 -2.96 -8.02 -1.04
N LEU A 99 -2.10 -7.39 -1.84
CA LEU A 99 -0.78 -6.94 -1.40
C LEU A 99 -0.87 -5.92 -0.26
N PHE A 100 -1.77 -4.93 -0.40
CA PHE A 100 -2.02 -3.93 0.63
C PHE A 100 -2.47 -4.58 1.96
N LEU A 101 -3.43 -5.51 1.90
CA LEU A 101 -3.89 -6.25 3.08
C LEU A 101 -2.78 -7.11 3.69
N CYS A 102 -1.90 -7.71 2.88
CA CYS A 102 -0.75 -8.45 3.38
C CYS A 102 0.18 -7.56 4.20
N VAL A 103 0.47 -6.36 3.71
CA VAL A 103 1.32 -5.39 4.41
C VAL A 103 0.68 -4.96 5.74
N LEU A 104 -0.62 -4.65 5.77
CA LEU A 104 -1.30 -4.30 7.02
C LEU A 104 -1.28 -5.47 8.02
N THR A 105 -1.56 -6.68 7.56
CA THR A 105 -1.53 -7.87 8.43
C THR A 105 -0.13 -8.10 8.99
N PHE A 106 0.89 -8.01 8.14
CA PHE A 106 2.29 -8.16 8.55
C PHE A 106 2.70 -7.11 9.59
N LEU A 107 2.33 -5.83 9.38
CA LEU A 107 2.57 -4.75 10.35
C LEU A 107 1.91 -5.04 11.70
N HIS A 108 0.74 -5.65 11.72
CA HIS A 108 0.06 -5.99 12.97
C HIS A 108 0.61 -7.27 13.64
N MET A 109 1.04 -8.26 12.85
CA MET A 109 1.66 -9.50 13.36
C MET A 109 3.01 -9.29 14.06
N GLN A 110 3.72 -8.19 13.79
CA GLN A 110 4.96 -7.85 14.48
C GLN A 110 4.75 -7.45 15.94
N LEU A 111 3.51 -7.15 16.34
CA LEU A 111 3.17 -6.80 17.71
C LEU A 111 2.97 -8.08 18.55
N PRO A 112 3.48 -8.12 19.80
CA PRO A 112 3.37 -9.30 20.65
C PRO A 112 1.91 -9.52 21.09
N LEU A 113 1.28 -10.57 20.56
CA LEU A 113 -0.13 -10.93 20.78
C LEU A 113 -0.50 -11.19 22.26
N ILE A 114 0.49 -11.50 23.10
CA ILE A 114 0.28 -12.06 24.45
C ILE A 114 0.44 -11.01 25.57
N SER A 115 1.00 -9.83 25.29
CA SER A 115 1.47 -8.91 26.36
C SER A 115 0.84 -7.52 26.37
N VAL A 116 0.21 -7.10 25.27
CA VAL A 116 -0.51 -5.83 25.14
C VAL A 116 -1.93 -6.13 24.71
N ASN A 117 -2.89 -5.35 25.20
CA ASN A 117 -4.29 -5.44 24.77
C ASN A 117 -4.35 -5.29 23.24
N PHE A 118 -4.31 -6.41 22.52
CA PHE A 118 -4.21 -6.50 21.06
C PHE A 118 -5.17 -5.55 20.33
N TRP A 119 -6.40 -5.49 20.84
CA TRP A 119 -7.45 -4.63 20.31
C TRP A 119 -7.25 -3.14 20.63
N GLU A 120 -6.69 -2.83 21.79
CA GLU A 120 -6.40 -1.45 22.20
C GLU A 120 -5.31 -0.85 21.33
N VAL A 121 -4.26 -1.63 21.02
CA VAL A 121 -3.18 -1.25 20.10
C VAL A 121 -3.74 -0.97 18.69
N ALA A 122 -4.67 -1.80 18.22
CA ALA A 122 -5.36 -1.57 16.95
C ALA A 122 -6.19 -0.27 16.94
N LEU A 123 -6.92 0.01 18.03
CA LEU A 123 -7.73 1.22 18.20
C LEU A 123 -6.90 2.49 18.33
N GLN A 124 -5.70 2.39 18.90
CA GLN A 124 -4.70 3.46 18.93
C GLN A 124 -4.05 3.70 17.56
N GLY A 125 -4.30 2.83 16.57
CA GLY A 125 -3.73 2.94 15.23
C GLY A 125 -2.24 2.57 15.17
N ILE A 126 -1.81 1.64 16.02
CA ILE A 126 -0.44 1.12 16.04
C ILE A 126 -0.40 -0.22 15.25
N GLY A 127 0.66 -0.45 14.48
CA GLY A 127 0.80 -1.61 13.60
C GLY A 127 -0.12 -1.52 12.37
N GLY A 128 -0.83 -2.60 12.03
CA GLY A 128 -1.71 -2.63 10.84
C GLY A 128 -3.10 -1.99 11.00
N GLY A 129 -3.38 -1.32 12.12
CA GLY A 129 -4.70 -0.80 12.46
C GLY A 129 -5.77 -1.89 12.60
N LEU A 130 -7.04 -1.50 12.54
CA LEU A 130 -8.18 -2.41 12.70
C LEU A 130 -8.21 -3.51 11.62
N ILE A 131 -7.89 -3.16 10.37
CA ILE A 131 -7.90 -4.13 9.26
C ILE A 131 -6.81 -5.19 9.47
N GLY A 132 -5.59 -4.76 9.81
CA GLY A 132 -4.49 -5.67 10.11
C GLY A 132 -4.77 -6.53 11.34
N ALA A 133 -5.42 -5.98 12.36
CA ALA A 133 -5.81 -6.72 13.57
C ALA A 133 -6.82 -7.83 13.28
N ILE A 134 -7.89 -7.54 12.55
CA ILE A 134 -8.91 -8.54 12.19
C ILE A 134 -8.29 -9.67 11.36
N LEU A 135 -7.46 -9.33 10.37
CA LEU A 135 -6.79 -10.31 9.53
C LEU A 135 -5.79 -11.16 10.34
N THR A 136 -5.01 -10.52 11.21
CA THR A 136 -4.05 -11.23 12.07
C THR A 136 -4.74 -12.19 13.00
N TRP A 137 -5.81 -11.75 13.68
CA TRP A 137 -6.60 -12.59 14.57
C TRP A 137 -7.19 -13.79 13.83
N PHE A 138 -7.70 -13.59 12.61
CA PHE A 138 -8.21 -14.67 11.79
C PHE A 138 -7.11 -15.65 11.34
N LEU A 139 -5.98 -15.15 10.81
CA LEU A 139 -4.89 -16.00 10.33
C LEU A 139 -4.28 -16.83 11.48
N VAL A 140 -3.93 -16.15 12.58
CA VAL A 140 -3.31 -16.81 13.75
C VAL A 140 -4.28 -17.78 14.40
N GLY A 141 -5.57 -17.42 14.49
CA GLY A 141 -6.60 -18.30 15.04
C GLY A 141 -6.77 -19.60 14.24
N VAL A 142 -6.58 -19.57 12.92
CA VAL A 142 -6.77 -20.75 12.05
C VAL A 142 -5.47 -21.55 11.88
N PHE A 143 -4.33 -20.88 11.70
CA PHE A 143 -3.07 -21.50 11.27
C PHE A 143 -1.97 -21.48 12.34
N GLY A 144 -2.16 -20.77 13.45
CA GLY A 144 -1.11 -20.48 14.43
C GLY A 144 -0.09 -19.47 13.91
N ASP A 145 0.85 -19.05 14.76
CA ASP A 145 1.81 -17.97 14.43
C ASP A 145 2.67 -18.31 13.20
N LEU A 146 3.37 -19.46 13.23
CA LEU A 146 4.24 -19.89 12.13
C LEU A 146 3.46 -20.16 10.85
N GLY A 147 2.29 -20.80 10.94
CA GLY A 147 1.45 -21.08 9.78
C GLY A 147 0.93 -19.81 9.11
N SER A 148 0.61 -18.79 9.91
CA SER A 148 0.16 -17.49 9.41
C SER A 148 1.21 -16.80 8.55
N TYR A 149 2.49 -16.85 8.94
CA TYR A 149 3.58 -16.29 8.11
C TYR A 149 3.72 -17.02 6.77
N ILE A 150 3.58 -18.35 6.74
CA ILE A 150 3.64 -19.14 5.51
C ILE A 150 2.48 -18.79 4.57
N VAL A 151 1.27 -18.72 5.10
CA VAL A 151 0.07 -18.35 4.34
C VAL A 151 0.18 -16.92 3.83
N LEU A 152 0.58 -15.98 4.68
CA LEU A 152 0.74 -14.57 4.32
C LEU A 152 1.81 -14.39 3.23
N GLY A 153 2.93 -15.09 3.34
CA GLY A 153 3.97 -15.11 2.31
C GLY A 153 3.46 -15.67 0.97
N SER A 154 2.63 -16.70 1.01
CA SER A 154 2.01 -17.27 -0.18
C SER A 154 1.05 -16.29 -0.87
N ILE A 155 0.18 -15.61 -0.10
CA ILE A 155 -0.73 -14.58 -0.62
C ILE A 155 0.06 -13.39 -1.17
N LEU A 156 1.15 -12.99 -0.52
CA LEU A 156 2.02 -11.92 -1.00
C LEU A 156 2.59 -12.25 -2.38
N ILE A 157 3.10 -13.47 -2.57
CA ILE A 157 3.60 -13.95 -3.86
C ILE A 157 2.48 -13.95 -4.92
N LEU A 158 1.31 -14.51 -4.58
CA LEU A 158 0.13 -14.50 -5.46
C LEU A 158 -0.30 -13.09 -5.87
N SER A 159 -0.22 -12.14 -4.94
CA SER A 159 -0.55 -10.74 -5.17
C SER A 159 0.39 -10.09 -6.18
N ILE A 160 1.71 -10.30 -6.01
CA ILE A 160 2.74 -9.82 -6.95
C ILE A 160 2.51 -10.41 -8.35
N LEU A 161 2.17 -11.69 -8.43
CA LEU A 161 1.86 -12.35 -9.70
C LEU A 161 0.66 -11.74 -10.41
N CYS A 162 -0.43 -11.49 -9.67
CA CYS A 162 -1.63 -10.84 -10.18
C CYS A 162 -1.35 -9.42 -10.70
N ILE A 163 -0.49 -8.66 -10.01
CA ILE A 163 -0.09 -7.30 -10.43
C ILE A 163 0.76 -7.35 -11.70
N THR A 164 1.78 -8.21 -11.70
CA THR A 164 2.76 -8.29 -12.79
C THR A 164 2.14 -8.92 -14.05
N ASN A 165 1.06 -9.68 -13.90
CA ASN A 165 0.43 -10.49 -14.97
C ASN A 165 1.47 -11.37 -15.70
N GLN A 166 2.52 -11.77 -14.97
CA GLN A 166 3.62 -12.60 -15.47
C GLN A 166 3.71 -13.86 -14.61
N SER A 167 4.24 -14.93 -15.20
CA SER A 167 4.47 -16.17 -14.45
C SER A 167 5.58 -15.99 -13.42
N LEU A 168 5.51 -16.75 -12.32
CA LEU A 168 6.55 -16.86 -11.28
C LEU A 168 7.94 -17.03 -11.89
N VAL A 169 8.06 -17.93 -12.85
CA VAL A 169 9.31 -18.26 -13.53
C VAL A 169 9.92 -17.03 -14.21
N THR A 170 9.10 -16.17 -14.79
CA THR A 170 9.59 -14.96 -15.48
C THR A 170 10.09 -13.91 -14.49
N ILE A 171 9.41 -13.76 -13.35
CA ILE A 171 9.82 -12.84 -12.28
C ILE A 171 11.13 -13.32 -11.66
N VAL A 172 11.22 -14.60 -11.28
CA VAL A 172 12.44 -15.18 -10.69
C VAL A 172 13.63 -15.05 -11.63
N ARG A 173 13.45 -15.30 -12.94
CA ARG A 173 14.53 -15.15 -13.93
C ARG A 173 15.00 -13.70 -14.06
N LYS A 174 14.09 -12.73 -14.01
CA LYS A 174 14.42 -11.30 -14.03
C LYS A 174 15.11 -10.85 -12.74
N CYS A 175 14.59 -11.25 -11.58
CA CYS A 175 15.20 -10.92 -10.29
C CYS A 175 16.59 -11.55 -10.15
N GLY A 176 16.75 -12.82 -10.56
CA GLY A 176 18.05 -13.51 -10.54
C GLY A 176 19.07 -12.84 -11.46
N GLY A 177 18.67 -12.45 -12.69
CA GLY A 177 19.54 -11.70 -13.59
C GLY A 177 19.90 -10.31 -13.06
N GLY A 178 18.93 -9.60 -12.47
CA GLY A 178 19.14 -8.28 -11.86
C GLY A 178 20.07 -8.33 -10.63
N LEU A 179 19.96 -9.36 -9.79
CA LEU A 179 20.83 -9.54 -8.62
C LEU A 179 22.29 -9.74 -9.03
N VAL A 180 22.54 -10.52 -10.09
CA VAL A 180 23.90 -10.76 -10.61
C VAL A 180 24.50 -9.46 -11.13
N VAL A 181 23.73 -8.68 -11.88
CA VAL A 181 24.18 -7.38 -12.41
C VAL A 181 24.42 -6.38 -11.28
N PHE A 182 23.56 -6.36 -10.26
CA PHE A 182 23.75 -5.51 -9.08
C PHE A 182 24.98 -5.91 -8.28
N TRP A 183 25.24 -7.21 -8.10
CA TRP A 183 26.42 -7.72 -7.41
C TRP A 183 27.72 -7.38 -8.13
N GLN A 184 27.73 -7.47 -9.46
CA GLN A 184 28.86 -7.04 -10.28
C GLN A 184 29.15 -5.55 -10.09
N ARG A 185 28.11 -4.71 -10.17
CA ARG A 185 28.25 -3.26 -9.97
C ARG A 185 28.67 -2.87 -8.56
N PHE A 186 28.18 -3.58 -7.55
CA PHE A 186 28.57 -3.35 -6.16
C PHE A 186 30.05 -3.69 -5.95
N LYS A 187 30.52 -4.80 -6.53
CA LYS A 187 31.92 -5.20 -6.48
C LYS A 187 32.82 -4.17 -7.16
N GLU A 188 32.44 -3.70 -8.34
CA GLU A 188 33.17 -2.65 -9.08
C GLU A 188 33.25 -1.34 -8.27
N SER A 189 32.16 -0.91 -7.63
CA SER A 189 32.16 0.27 -6.76
C SER A 189 33.00 0.09 -5.49
N ALA A 190 33.02 -1.11 -4.89
CA ALA A 190 33.83 -1.39 -3.72
C ALA A 190 35.32 -1.38 -4.04
N GLU A 191 35.72 -1.94 -5.19
CA GLU A 191 37.11 -1.93 -5.65
C GLU A 191 37.60 -0.49 -5.95
N GLN A 192 36.78 0.33 -6.61
CA GLN A 192 37.13 1.73 -6.88
C GLN A 192 37.28 2.58 -5.60
N PHE A 193 36.51 2.28 -4.54
CA PHE A 193 36.61 3.00 -3.26
C PHE A 193 37.77 2.49 -2.39
N LEU A 194 38.19 1.23 -2.55
CA LEU A 194 39.33 0.65 -1.84
C LEU A 194 40.68 1.06 -2.46
N PHE A 195 40.69 1.36 -3.76
CA PHE A 195 41.86 1.89 -4.48
C PHE A 195 41.69 3.39 -4.72
N VAL A 196 41.57 4.17 -3.65
CA VAL A 196 41.94 5.59 -3.71
C VAL A 196 43.46 5.62 -3.58
N PRO A 197 44.23 5.90 -4.65
CA PRO A 197 45.66 6.11 -4.51
C PRO A 197 45.84 7.34 -3.61
N VAL A 198 46.45 7.14 -2.44
CA VAL A 198 46.96 8.25 -1.65
C VAL A 198 48.13 8.79 -2.45
N GLU A 199 47.91 9.90 -3.15
CA GLU A 199 49.00 10.70 -3.70
C GLU A 199 49.86 11.14 -2.52
N GLU A 200 51.04 10.53 -2.37
CA GLU A 200 52.08 11.02 -1.49
C GLU A 200 52.51 12.39 -2.03
N GLU A 201 51.97 13.45 -1.42
CA GLU A 201 52.48 14.81 -1.58
C GLU A 201 53.93 14.85 -1.09
N SER A 202 54.87 14.86 -2.03
CA SER A 202 56.31 15.10 -1.81
C SER A 202 56.63 16.57 -1.71
#